data_AF-A0A4Y9P5X4-F1
#
_entry.id   AF-A0A4Y9P5X4-F1
#
_cell.length_a   1.000
_cell.length_b   1.000
_cell.length_c   1.000
_cell.angle_alpha   90.00
_cell.angle_beta   90.00
_cell.angle_gamma   90.00
#
_symmetry.space_group_name_H-M   'P 1'
#
loop_
_entity.id
_entity.type
_entity.pdbx_description
1 polymer ?
#
loop_
_entity_poly.entity_id
_entity_poly.type
_entity_poly.pdbx_seq_one_letter_code
_entity_poly.pdbx_strand_id
1 'polypeptide(L)'
;MRPLALGAVLLLVLLLVLAFAAYRARVAGRWAAAEARAQWEDGHHTEAGVTVVTVRRVARLGPGQERVLGESVVDRIPDGAPLWHERFSAARQTAYDRMIDLNTRPLLG
;
A
#
# COMPACT_ATOMS: atom_id res chain seq x y z
N MET A 1 -8.69 -3.86 52.46
CA MET A 1 -8.12 -4.63 51.32
C MET A 1 -8.80 -4.31 49.97
N ARG A 2 -10.13 -4.14 49.91
CA ARG A 2 -10.86 -3.78 48.66
C ARG A 2 -10.43 -2.49 47.93
N PRO A 3 -10.13 -1.35 48.59
CA PRO A 3 -9.75 -0.13 47.87
C PRO A 3 -8.32 -0.19 47.28
N LEU A 4 -7.41 -0.91 47.93
CA LEU A 4 -6.07 -1.17 47.39
C LEU A 4 -6.12 -2.07 46.16
N ALA A 5 -7.00 -3.08 46.17
CA ALA A 5 -7.25 -3.93 45.00
C ALA A 5 -7.82 -3.14 43.82
N LEU A 6 -8.77 -2.21 44.06
CA LEU A 6 -9.32 -1.33 43.03
C LEU A 6 -8.25 -0.39 42.45
N GLY A 7 -7.43 0.22 43.30
CA GLY A 7 -6.32 1.07 42.85
C GLY A 7 -5.29 0.31 42.02
N ALA A 8 -4.95 -0.92 42.42
CA ALA A 8 -4.03 -1.78 41.68
C ALA A 8 -4.60 -2.19 40.31
N VAL A 9 -5.90 -2.52 40.25
CA VAL A 9 -6.58 -2.85 38.99
C VAL A 9 -6.63 -1.65 38.05
N LEU A 10 -6.99 -0.47 38.56
CA LEU A 10 -7.00 0.76 37.74
C LEU A 10 -5.62 1.11 37.19
N LEU A 11 -4.58 0.99 38.03
CA LEU A 11 -3.21 1.20 37.59
C LEU A 11 -2.80 0.19 36.51
N LEU A 12 -3.15 -1.08 36.67
CA LEU A 12 -2.87 -2.11 35.66
C LEU A 12 -3.58 -1.82 34.34
N VAL A 13 -4.87 -1.45 34.38
CA VAL A 13 -5.63 -1.08 33.19
C VAL A 13 -5.00 0.13 32.50
N LEU A 14 -4.60 1.16 33.26
CA LEU A 14 -3.93 2.33 32.71
C LEU A 14 -2.62 1.95 32.01
N LEU A 15 -1.79 1.11 32.64
CA LEU A 15 -0.54 0.63 32.05
C LEU A 15 -0.78 -0.16 30.76
N LEU A 16 -1.81 -1.01 30.72
CA LEU A 16 -2.17 -1.77 29.51
C LEU A 16 -2.64 -0.84 28.39
N VAL A 17 -3.45 0.17 28.69
CA VAL A 17 -3.90 1.17 27.70
C VAL A 17 -2.71 1.94 27.14
N LEU A 18 -1.79 2.41 28.00
CA LEU A 18 -0.59 3.12 27.57
C LEU A 18 0.33 2.24 26.74
N ALA A 19 0.55 0.98 27.15
CA ALA A 19 1.34 0.02 26.39
C ALA A 19 0.72 -0.25 25.00
N PHE A 20 -0.60 -0.42 24.93
CA PHE A 20 -1.31 -0.62 23.68
C PHE A 20 -1.24 0.62 22.77
N ALA A 21 -1.43 1.82 23.32
CA ALA A 21 -1.30 3.07 22.58
C ALA A 21 0.12 3.26 22.03
N ALA A 22 1.15 3.01 22.83
CA ALA A 22 2.55 3.09 22.41
C ALA A 22 2.87 2.06 21.30
N TYR A 23 2.36 0.83 21.43
CA TYR A 23 2.48 -0.19 20.39
C TYR A 23 1.85 0.26 19.07
N ARG A 24 0.62 0.78 19.11
CA ARG A 24 -0.10 1.30 17.94
C ARG A 24 0.65 2.46 17.29
N ALA A 25 1.15 3.40 18.08
CA ALA A 25 1.94 4.53 17.58
C ALA A 25 3.22 4.07 16.88
N ARG A 26 3.92 3.07 17.44
CA ARG A 26 5.13 2.50 16.81
C ARG A 26 4.82 1.78 15.50
N VAL A 27 3.69 1.08 15.40
CA VAL A 27 3.24 0.46 14.15
C VAL A 27 2.88 1.52 13.12
N ALA A 28 2.14 2.57 13.54
CA ALA A 28 1.77 3.68 12.66
C ALA A 28 3.00 4.43 12.13
N GLY A 29 3.98 4.74 12.98
CA GLY A 29 5.22 5.42 12.56
C GLY A 29 6.05 4.60 11.57
N ARG A 30 6.08 3.27 11.73
CA ARG A 30 6.71 2.35 10.77
C ARG A 30 6.06 2.42 9.40
N TRP A 31 4.73 2.42 9.36
CA TRP A 31 3.99 2.58 8.11
C TRP A 31 4.16 3.97 7.51
N ALA A 32 4.10 5.04 8.31
CA ALA A 32 4.33 6.40 7.81
C ALA A 32 5.72 6.54 7.14
N ALA A 33 6.76 5.93 7.72
CA ALA A 33 8.09 5.89 7.10
C ALA A 33 8.13 5.07 5.80
N ALA A 34 7.40 3.95 5.73
CA ALA A 34 7.28 3.15 4.51
C ALA A 34 6.49 3.88 3.42
N GLU A 35 5.43 4.59 3.78
CA GLU A 35 4.59 5.38 2.88
C GLU A 35 5.34 6.59 2.31
N ALA A 36 6.18 7.23 3.11
CA ALA A 36 7.09 8.28 2.64
C ALA A 36 8.13 7.77 1.63
N ARG A 37 8.46 6.48 1.68
CA ARG A 37 9.37 5.80 0.73
C ARG A 37 8.63 5.02 -0.34
N ALA A 38 7.30 5.15 -0.43
CA ALA A 38 6.50 4.42 -1.40
C ALA A 38 6.90 4.81 -2.82
N GLN A 39 7.04 3.81 -3.66
CA GLN A 39 7.43 3.98 -5.06
C GLN A 39 6.26 3.61 -5.96
N TRP A 40 6.18 4.27 -7.10
CA TRP A 40 5.30 3.83 -8.17
C TRP A 40 5.88 2.59 -8.82
N GLU A 41 5.01 1.64 -9.14
CA GLU A 41 5.35 0.37 -9.77
C GLU A 41 4.32 0.05 -10.85
N ASP A 42 4.78 -0.46 -11.97
CA ASP A 42 3.90 -1.04 -12.97
C ASP A 42 3.32 -2.37 -12.44
N GLY A 43 2.06 -2.65 -12.79
CA GLY A 43 1.36 -3.85 -12.35
C GLY A 43 0.33 -4.30 -13.36
N HIS A 44 -0.10 -5.55 -13.25
CA HIS A 44 -1.26 -6.05 -13.97
C HIS A 44 -1.96 -7.12 -13.13
N HIS A 45 -3.25 -7.26 -13.34
CA HIS A 45 -4.05 -8.34 -12.77
C HIS A 45 -5.19 -8.68 -13.72
N THR A 46 -5.76 -9.86 -13.55
CA THR A 46 -6.93 -10.30 -14.30
C THR A 46 -8.16 -10.24 -13.40
N GLU A 47 -9.21 -9.56 -13.86
CA GLU A 47 -10.50 -9.48 -13.17
C GLU A 47 -11.62 -9.74 -14.20
N ALA A 48 -12.49 -10.71 -13.92
CA ALA A 48 -13.67 -11.01 -14.74
C ALA A 48 -13.39 -11.18 -16.26
N GLY A 49 -12.28 -11.83 -16.62
CA GLY A 49 -11.88 -12.04 -18.03
C GLY A 49 -11.30 -10.81 -18.72
N VAL A 50 -10.90 -9.80 -17.93
CA VAL A 50 -10.23 -8.60 -18.39
C VAL A 50 -8.88 -8.49 -17.71
N THR A 51 -7.84 -8.34 -18.52
CA THR A 51 -6.50 -7.99 -18.05
C THR A 51 -6.43 -6.48 -17.85
N VAL A 52 -6.23 -6.05 -16.61
CA VAL A 52 -6.11 -4.65 -16.21
C VAL A 52 -4.64 -4.34 -16.00
N VAL A 53 -4.13 -3.38 -16.76
CA VAL A 53 -2.76 -2.86 -16.60
C VAL A 53 -2.81 -1.57 -15.79
N THR A 54 -1.94 -1.46 -14.80
CA THR A 54 -1.99 -0.40 -13.78
C THR A 54 -0.61 0.17 -13.49
N VAL A 55 -0.58 1.37 -12.92
CA VAL A 55 0.57 1.89 -12.17
C VAL A 55 0.11 2.13 -10.74
N ARG A 56 0.82 1.58 -9.75
CA ARG A 56 0.42 1.56 -8.33
C ARG A 56 1.52 2.16 -7.48
N ARG A 57 1.17 3.02 -6.53
CA ARG A 57 2.11 3.53 -5.52
C ARG A 57 2.12 2.59 -4.34
N VAL A 58 3.21 1.86 -4.14
CA VAL A 58 3.30 0.77 -3.16
C VAL A 58 4.25 1.14 -2.03
N ALA A 59 3.75 1.03 -0.79
CA ALA A 59 4.56 1.11 0.43
C ALA A 59 4.84 -0.30 0.95
N ARG A 60 6.10 -0.60 1.28
CA ARG A 60 6.51 -1.91 1.84
C ARG A 60 7.15 -1.75 3.21
N LEU A 61 6.66 -2.51 4.19
CA LEU A 61 7.25 -2.57 5.53
C LEU A 61 8.16 -3.79 5.71
N GLY A 62 7.94 -4.86 4.94
CA GLY A 62 8.70 -6.10 4.97
C GLY A 62 8.09 -7.13 4.02
N PRO A 63 8.64 -8.37 3.97
CA PRO A 63 8.10 -9.43 3.13
C PRO A 63 6.62 -9.68 3.40
N GLY A 64 5.79 -9.66 2.36
CA GLY A 64 4.34 -9.85 2.46
C GLY A 64 3.57 -8.70 3.12
N GLN A 65 4.23 -7.60 3.49
CA GLN A 65 3.59 -6.43 4.09
C GLN A 65 3.66 -5.24 3.12
N GLU A 66 2.68 -5.16 2.24
CA GLU A 66 2.51 -4.03 1.32
C GLU A 66 1.18 -3.29 1.51
N ARG A 67 1.17 -2.03 1.11
CA ARG A 67 -0.03 -1.21 0.97
C ARG A 67 0.02 -0.47 -0.36
N VAL A 68 -1.07 -0.54 -1.11
CA VAL A 68 -1.28 0.31 -2.28
C VAL A 68 -1.87 1.64 -1.79
N LEU A 69 -1.13 2.72 -1.98
CA LEU A 69 -1.51 4.08 -1.57
C LEU A 69 -2.22 4.86 -2.68
N GLY A 70 -2.05 4.42 -3.92
CA GLY A 70 -2.67 5.01 -5.10
C GLY A 70 -2.57 4.07 -6.28
N GLU A 71 -3.55 4.12 -7.17
CA GLU A 71 -3.61 3.26 -8.35
C GLU A 71 -4.19 4.04 -9.52
N SER A 72 -3.58 3.87 -10.69
CA SER A 72 -4.07 4.38 -11.96
C SER A 72 -4.15 3.23 -12.94
N VAL A 73 -5.32 3.03 -13.53
CA VAL A 73 -5.49 2.12 -14.67
C VAL A 73 -4.86 2.76 -15.91
N VAL A 74 -4.13 1.97 -16.69
CA VAL A 74 -3.53 2.35 -17.97
C VAL A 74 -4.38 1.82 -19.11
N ASP A 75 -4.74 0.54 -19.08
CA ASP A 75 -5.69 -0.06 -20.03
C ASP A 75 -6.44 -1.24 -19.40
N ARG A 76 -7.58 -1.57 -20.01
CA ARG A 76 -8.39 -2.77 -19.74
C ARG A 76 -8.53 -3.56 -21.05
N ILE A 77 -7.98 -4.76 -21.06
CA ILE A 77 -7.87 -5.60 -22.25
C ILE A 77 -8.67 -6.88 -22.01
N PRO A 78 -9.84 -7.07 -22.64
CA PRO A 78 -10.58 -8.33 -22.57
C PRO A 78 -9.71 -9.48 -23.08
N ASP A 79 -9.71 -10.64 -22.43
CA ASP A 79 -8.81 -11.76 -22.75
C ASP A 79 -9.00 -12.31 -24.18
N GLY A 80 -10.19 -12.12 -24.77
CA GLY A 80 -10.50 -12.46 -26.16
C GLY A 80 -10.30 -11.33 -27.18
N ALA A 81 -9.68 -10.21 -26.79
CA ALA A 81 -9.50 -9.08 -27.69
C ALA A 81 -8.59 -9.45 -28.88
N PRO A 82 -8.91 -8.98 -30.11
CA PRO A 82 -7.97 -9.03 -31.22
C PRO A 82 -6.67 -8.32 -30.82
N LEU A 83 -5.53 -8.89 -31.22
CA LEU A 83 -4.20 -8.34 -30.93
C LEU A 83 -3.95 -8.11 -29.43
N TRP A 84 -4.48 -9.01 -28.59
CA TRP A 84 -4.35 -8.91 -27.14
C TRP A 84 -2.90 -8.72 -26.71
N HIS A 85 -1.97 -9.47 -27.31
CA HIS A 85 -0.56 -9.44 -26.94
C HIS A 85 0.10 -8.09 -27.25
N GLU A 86 -0.19 -7.52 -28.41
CA GLU A 86 0.29 -6.19 -28.81
C GLU A 86 -0.30 -5.12 -27.90
N ARG A 87 -1.60 -5.19 -27.61
CA ARG A 87 -2.26 -4.26 -26.68
C ARG A 87 -1.68 -4.34 -25.28
N PHE A 88 -1.47 -5.54 -24.77
CA PHE A 88 -0.89 -5.75 -23.44
C PHE A 88 0.53 -5.20 -23.39
N SER A 89 1.35 -5.50 -24.39
CA SER A 89 2.73 -5.01 -24.47
C SER A 89 2.79 -3.48 -24.52
N ALA A 90 1.93 -2.85 -25.33
CA ALA A 90 1.84 -1.38 -25.42
C ALA A 90 1.36 -0.74 -24.11
N ALA A 91 0.35 -1.33 -23.46
CA ALA A 91 -0.15 -0.86 -22.17
C ALA A 91 0.91 -1.01 -21.07
N ARG A 92 1.67 -2.11 -21.08
CA ARG A 92 2.79 -2.34 -20.14
C ARG A 92 3.93 -1.35 -20.34
N GLN A 93 4.30 -1.06 -21.58
CA GLN A 93 5.29 -0.03 -21.88
C GLN A 93 4.84 1.34 -21.37
N THR A 94 3.58 1.70 -21.63
CA THR A 94 3.00 2.97 -21.14
C THR A 94 3.00 3.04 -19.62
N ALA A 95 2.68 1.92 -18.95
CA ALA A 95 2.71 1.82 -17.49
C ALA A 95 4.14 1.99 -16.94
N TYR A 96 5.13 1.35 -17.58
CA TYR A 96 6.53 1.46 -17.23
C TYR A 96 7.07 2.89 -17.39
N ASP A 97 6.80 3.54 -18.52
CA ASP A 97 7.22 4.92 -18.76
C ASP A 97 6.59 5.89 -17.74
N ARG A 98 5.31 5.69 -17.43
CA ARG A 98 4.60 6.47 -16.40
C ARG A 98 5.17 6.22 -15.01
N MET A 99 5.50 4.98 -14.67
CA MET A 99 6.15 4.62 -13.41
C MET A 99 7.48 5.38 -13.25
N ILE A 100 8.31 5.41 -14.30
CA ILE A 100 9.57 6.17 -14.29
C ILE A 100 9.27 7.65 -14.05
N ASP A 101 8.39 8.27 -14.84
CA ASP A 101 8.09 9.71 -14.70
C ASP A 101 7.62 10.06 -13.27
N LEU A 102 6.74 9.25 -12.70
CA LEU A 102 6.19 9.44 -11.35
C LEU A 102 7.21 9.24 -10.22
N ASN A 103 8.24 8.43 -10.43
CA ASN A 103 9.33 8.25 -9.46
C ASN A 103 10.45 9.28 -9.64
N THR A 104 10.60 9.85 -10.84
CA THR A 104 11.68 10.81 -11.16
C THR A 104 11.30 12.25 -10.83
N ARG A 105 10.00 12.59 -10.91
CA ARG A 105 9.49 13.85 -10.39
C ARG A 105 9.26 13.68 -8.90
N PRO A 106 10.08 14.28 -8.01
CA PRO A 106 9.66 14.39 -6.63
C PRO A 106 8.35 15.15 -6.66
N LEU A 107 7.28 14.56 -6.10
CA LEU A 107 6.03 15.25 -5.87
C LEU A 107 6.40 16.52 -5.11
N LEU A 108 6.42 17.66 -5.80
CA LEU A 108 6.46 18.98 -5.19
C LEU A 108 5.13 19.10 -4.46
N GLY A 109 5.13 18.65 -3.21
CA GLY A 109 4.08 18.83 -2.21
C GLY A 109 4.66 19.61 -1.05
#